data_AF-A0A9X8UI55-F1
#
_entry.id   AF-A0A9X8UI55-F1
#
_cell.length_a   1.000
_cell.length_b   1.000
_cell.length_c   1.000
_cell.angle_alpha   90.00
_cell.angle_beta   90.00
_cell.angle_gamma   90.00
#
_symmetry.space_group_name_H-M   'P 1'
#
loop_
_entity.id
_entity.type
_entity.pdbx_description
1 polymer ?
#
loop_
_entity_poly.entity_id
_entity_poly.type
_entity_poly.pdbx_seq_one_letter_code
_entity_poly.pdbx_strand_id
1 'polypeptide(L)' 'MKKMNWHRLLYIAGFLLVAGFVILTGVDFLQYDELAYSAPFSAFVLVRAVEFLPLAALAFILAAILKKRNR' A
#
# COMPACT_ATOMS: atom_id res chain seq x y z
N MET A 1 -21.86 -15.03 -17.01
CA MET A 1 -20.72 -14.55 -16.18
C MET A 1 -21.26 -13.54 -15.17
N LYS A 2 -21.11 -13.80 -13.86
CA LYS A 2 -21.62 -12.94 -12.78
C LYS A 2 -20.92 -11.58 -12.88
N LYS A 3 -21.66 -10.46 -12.97
CA LYS A 3 -21.08 -9.10 -13.00
C LYS A 3 -20.18 -8.94 -11.77
N MET A 4 -18.86 -9.01 -11.96
CA MET A 4 -17.91 -8.86 -10.88
C MET A 4 -17.98 -7.42 -10.39
N ASN A 5 -18.28 -7.25 -9.10
CA ASN A 5 -18.58 -5.95 -8.54
C ASN A 5 -17.26 -5.18 -8.38
N TRP A 6 -16.91 -4.36 -9.39
CA TRP A 6 -15.59 -3.76 -9.52
C TRP A 6 -15.19 -2.91 -8.30
N HIS A 7 -16.18 -2.27 -7.68
CA HIS A 7 -16.00 -1.56 -6.41
C HIS A 7 -15.46 -2.47 -5.30
N ARG A 8 -15.97 -3.70 -5.19
CA ARG A 8 -15.53 -4.67 -4.18
C ARG A 8 -14.06 -5.06 -4.39
N LEU A 9 -13.62 -5.22 -5.65
CA LEU A 9 -12.21 -5.50 -5.95
C LEU A 9 -11.31 -4.32 -5.58
N LEU A 10 -11.74 -3.09 -5.84
CA LEU A 10 -10.98 -1.89 -5.45
C LEU A 10 -10.89 -1.75 -3.93
N TYR A 11 -11.97 -2.05 -3.21
CA TYR A 11 -11.94 -2.09 -1.74
C TYR A 11 -10.95 -3.15 -1.22
N ILE A 12 -10.96 -4.35 -1.80
CA ILE A 12 -10.04 -5.43 -1.41
C ILE A 12 -8.59 -5.01 -1.72
N ALA A 13 -8.32 -4.46 -2.91
CA ALA A 13 -6.99 -4.00 -3.30
C ALA A 13 -6.48 -2.87 -2.39
N GLY A 14 -7.34 -1.90 -2.07
CA GLY A 14 -7.01 -0.83 -1.14
C GLY A 14 -6.72 -1.35 0.27
N PHE A 15 -7.53 -2.29 0.76
CA PHE A 15 -7.29 -2.93 2.05
C PHE A 15 -5.95 -3.70 2.06
N LEU A 16 -5.62 -4.43 0.98
CA LEU A 16 -4.35 -5.14 0.86
C LEU A 16 -3.14 -4.20 0.89
N LEU A 17 -3.23 -3.05 0.22
CA LEU A 17 -2.17 -2.04 0.23
C LEU A 17 -1.93 -1.48 1.63
N VAL A 18 -3.01 -1.14 2.34
CA VAL A 18 -2.90 -0.62 3.72
C VAL A 18 -2.38 -1.71 4.67
N ALA A 19 -2.90 -2.93 4.57
CA ALA A 19 -2.45 -4.05 5.39
C ALA A 19 -0.97 -4.36 5.15
N GLY A 20 -0.54 -4.40 3.88
CA GLY A 20 0.86 -4.62 3.51
C GLY A 20 1.79 -3.54 4.05
N PHE A 21 1.38 -2.27 3.97
CA PHE A 21 2.13 -1.16 4.55
C PHE A 21 2.29 -1.33 6.07
N VAL A 22 1.20 -1.59 6.79
CA VAL A 22 1.23 -1.76 8.26
C VAL A 22 2.08 -2.95 8.67
N ILE A 23 1.98 -4.09 7.97
CA ILE A 23 2.78 -5.29 8.27
C ILE A 23 4.28 -4.99 8.08
N LEU A 24 4.67 -4.41 6.94
CA LEU A 24 6.08 -4.13 6.67
C LEU A 24 6.64 -3.07 7.63
N THR A 25 5.91 -1.99 7.89
CA THR A 25 6.31 -1.00 8.88
C THR A 25 6.39 -1.60 10.29
N GLY A 26 5.49 -2.52 10.64
CA GLY A 26 5.54 -3.25 11.92
C GLY A 26 6.76 -4.16 12.02
N VAL A 27 7.12 -4.85 10.93
CA VAL A 27 8.36 -5.65 10.87
C VAL A 27 9.59 -4.76 11.01
N ASP A 28 9.62 -3.61 10.32
CA ASP A 28 10.70 -2.64 10.48
C ASP A 28 10.78 -2.16 11.93
N PHE A 29 9.65 -1.91 12.61
CA PHE A 29 9.62 -1.51 14.01
C PHE A 29 10.20 -2.59 14.93
N LEU A 30 9.86 -3.86 14.71
CA LEU A 30 10.37 -4.97 15.52
C LEU A 30 11.87 -5.21 15.31
N GLN A 31 12.40 -4.88 14.12
CA GLN A 31 13.82 -4.99 13.79
C GLN A 31 14.61 -3.72 14.09
N TYR A 32 13.91 -2.62 14.42
CA TYR A 32 14.53 -1.33 14.64
C TYR A 32 15.27 -1.34 15.97
N ASP A 33 16.59 -1.18 15.91
CA ASP A 33 17.47 -1.05 17.06
C ASP A 33 17.98 0.38 17.17
N GLU A 34 17.51 1.10 18.20
CA GLU A 34 17.88 2.49 18.50
C GLU A 34 19.38 2.68 18.75
N LEU A 35 20.10 1.62 19.16
CA LEU A 35 21.54 1.67 19.39
C LEU A 35 22.34 1.45 18.10
N ALA A 36 21.77 0.74 17.12
CA ALA A 36 22.40 0.48 15.83
C ALA A 36 22.11 1.59 14.79
N TYR A 37 20.96 2.27 14.91
CA TYR A 37 20.53 3.28 13.94
C TYR A 37 20.56 4.70 14.53
N SER A 38 21.31 5.59 13.86
CA SER A 38 21.40 7.01 14.22
C SER A 38 20.22 7.84 13.69
N ALA A 39 19.39 7.30 12.81
CA ALA A 39 18.20 7.97 12.27
C ALA A 39 16.94 7.50 13.02
N PRO A 40 15.97 8.39 13.31
CA PRO A 40 14.75 8.03 14.03
C PRO A 40 13.87 7.08 13.20
N PHE A 41 13.08 6.24 13.87
CA PHE A 41 12.17 5.29 13.22
C PHE A 41 11.21 5.95 12.19
N SER A 42 10.84 7.21 12.40
CA SER A 42 10.03 7.99 11.46
C SER A 42 10.65 8.09 10.05
N ALA A 43 11.98 8.03 9.93
CA ALA A 43 12.66 8.00 8.64
C ALA A 43 12.34 6.70 7.87
N PHE A 44 12.28 5.55 8.55
CA PHE A 44 11.90 4.26 7.95
C PHE A 44 10.44 4.26 7.52
N VAL A 45 9.55 4.85 8.32
CA VAL A 45 8.14 5.03 7.96
C VAL A 45 8.01 5.88 6.68
N LEU A 46 8.80 6.96 6.55
CA LEU A 46 8.82 7.78 5.34
C LEU A 46 9.33 7.01 4.12
N VAL A 47 10.38 6.21 4.26
CA VAL A 47 10.88 5.35 3.18
C VAL A 47 9.78 4.39 2.71
N ARG A 48 9.11 3.70 3.64
CA ARG A 48 7.98 2.82 3.29
C ARG A 48 6.84 3.57 2.64
N ALA A 49 6.53 4.79 3.10
CA ALA A 49 5.47 5.60 2.52
C ALA A 49 5.79 5.99 1.06
N VAL A 50 7.05 6.34 0.79
CA VAL A 50 7.54 6.64 -0.56
C VAL A 50 7.52 5.40 -1.46
N GLU A 51 7.85 4.22 -0.93
CA GLU A 51 7.79 2.95 -1.67
C GLU A 51 6.35 2.53 -2.01
N PHE A 52 5.39 2.74 -1.10
CA PHE A 52 3.99 2.37 -1.28
C PHE A 52 3.19 3.37 -2.12
N LEU A 53 3.62 4.62 -2.19
CA LEU A 53 3.00 5.68 -3.01
C LEU A 53 2.86 5.29 -4.50
N PRO A 54 3.91 4.81 -5.20
CA PRO A 54 3.79 4.37 -6.58
C PRO A 54 2.93 3.11 -6.73
N LEU A 55 3.00 2.16 -5.77
CA LEU A 55 2.13 0.98 -5.76
C LEU A 55 0.64 1.36 -5.67
N ALA A 56 0.31 2.30 -4.79
CA ALA A 56 -1.03 2.83 -4.66
C ALA A 56 -1.47 3.61 -5.92
N ALA A 57 -0.58 4.42 -6.50
CA ALA A 57 -0.85 5.15 -7.74
C ALA A 57 -1.14 4.20 -8.91
N LEU A 58 -0.36 3.11 -9.05
CA LEU A 58 -0.60 2.08 -10.08
C LEU A 58 -1.96 1.40 -9.89
N ALA A 59 -2.31 1.01 -8.66
CA ALA A 59 -3.62 0.44 -8.36
C ALA A 59 -4.76 1.41 -8.73
N PHE A 60 -4.58 2.70 -8.47
CA PHE A 60 -5.56 3.75 -8.80
C PHE A 60 -5.70 3.97 -10.32
N ILE A 61 -4.59 3.98 -11.06
CA ILE A 61 -4.62 4.09 -12.53
C ILE A 61 -5.33 2.89 -13.14
N LEU A 62 -5.00 1.67 -12.70
CA LEU A 62 -5.67 0.45 -13.16
C LEU A 62 -7.18 0.52 -12.88
N ALA A 63 -7.57 0.95 -11.69
CA ALA A 63 -8.96 1.17 -11.32
C ALA A 63 -9.68 2.13 -12.30
N ALA A 64 -9.05 3.25 -12.63
CA ALA A 64 -9.59 4.26 -13.53
C ALA A 64 -9.75 3.72 -14.97
N ILE A 65 -8.75 3.00 -15.49
CA ILE A 65 -8.81 2.37 -16.82
C ILE A 65 -9.96 1.36 -16.89
N LEU A 66 -10.08 0.50 -15.87
CA LEU A 66 -11.10 -0.54 -15.83
C LEU A 66 -12.50 0.05 -15.66
N LYS A 67 -12.65 1.12 -14.87
CA LYS A 67 -13.91 1.87 -14.77
C LYS A 67 -14.32 2.47 -16.11
N LYS A 68 -13.36 3.01 -16.89
CA LYS A 68 -13.64 3.58 -18.23
C LYS A 68 -14.03 2.51 -19.24
N ARG A 69 -13.44 1.32 -19.16
CA ARG A 69 -13.76 0.17 -20.04
C ARG A 69 -15.15 -0.41 -19.77
N ASN A 70 -15.64 -0.31 -18.54
CA ASN A 70 -16.93 -0.87 -18.12
C ASN A 70 -18.09 0.15 -18.20
N ARG A 71 -17.83 1.35 -18.75
CA ARG A 71 -18.80 2.41 -19.06
C ARG A 71 -19.17 2.35 -20.53
#